data_AF-A0A2V5QW17-F1
#
_entry.id   AF-A0A2V5QW17-F1
#
_cell.length_a   1.000
_cell.length_b   1.000
_cell.length_c   1.000
_cell.angle_alpha   90.00
_cell.angle_beta   90.00
_cell.angle_gamma   90.00
#
_symmetry.space_group_name_H-M   'P 1'
#
loop_
_entity.id
_entity.type
_entity.pdbx_description
1 polymer ?
#
loop_
_entity_poly.entity_id
_entity_poly.type
_entity_poly.pdbx_seq_one_letter_code
_entity_poly.pdbx_strand_id
1 'polypeptide(L)'
;IDIKDIAIEEKGTISIDRRVLHGMITLGVTREYLDWLPNPEEVFSRRQSGYLWTNVRLSGTIDEPGQDLSPRIIELFKQSPGAYLGLLFRQFEGWLKKAFGGDR
;
A
#
# COMPACT_ATOMS: atom_id res chain seq x y z
N ILE A 1 1.79 -9.50 -11.24
CA ILE A 1 1.10 -10.40 -10.29
C ILE A 1 -0.26 -9.78 -10.07
N ASP A 2 -1.31 -10.44 -10.53
CA ASP A 2 -2.69 -9.97 -10.43
C ASP A 2 -3.25 -10.42 -9.07
N ILE A 3 -3.17 -9.54 -8.07
CA ILE A 3 -3.94 -9.72 -6.84
C ILE A 3 -5.27 -9.06 -7.16
N LYS A 4 -6.36 -9.85 -7.24
CA LYS A 4 -7.65 -9.49 -7.84
C LYS A 4 -8.30 -8.16 -7.40
N ASP A 5 -7.76 -7.46 -6.40
CA ASP A 5 -8.35 -6.25 -5.80
C ASP A 5 -7.34 -5.12 -5.56
N ILE A 6 -6.05 -5.34 -5.87
CA ILE A 6 -4.97 -4.40 -5.58
C ILE A 6 -4.12 -4.19 -6.84
N ALA A 7 -4.07 -2.96 -7.31
CA ALA A 7 -3.22 -2.50 -8.40
C ALA A 7 -2.11 -1.60 -7.83
N ILE A 8 -0.89 -1.70 -8.36
CA ILE A 8 0.21 -0.83 -7.92
C ILE A 8 0.93 -0.28 -9.14
N GLU A 9 1.06 1.03 -9.16
CA GLU A 9 1.79 1.79 -10.18
C GLU A 9 3.03 2.40 -9.53
N GLU A 10 4.22 2.19 -10.10
CA GLU A 10 5.42 2.88 -9.66
C GLU A 10 5.34 4.37 -10.03
N LYS A 11 5.65 5.26 -9.08
CA LYS A 11 5.71 6.70 -9.34
C LYS A 11 7.06 7.27 -8.90
N GLY A 12 7.94 7.47 -9.87
CA GLY A 12 9.27 8.04 -9.66
C GLY A 12 10.36 6.98 -9.66
N THR A 13 11.52 7.29 -9.09
CA THR A 13 12.65 6.36 -9.01
C THR A 13 12.59 5.59 -7.70
N ILE A 14 12.32 4.28 -7.75
CA ILE A 14 12.59 3.39 -6.63
C ILE A 14 14.06 3.03 -6.66
N SER A 15 14.84 3.60 -5.75
CA SER A 15 16.27 3.29 -5.63
C SER A 15 16.45 2.15 -4.65
N ILE A 16 17.03 1.06 -5.13
CA ILE A 16 17.51 -0.06 -4.30
C ILE A 16 19.04 0.06 -4.22
N ASP A 17 19.54 0.89 -3.33
CA ASP A 17 20.97 0.93 -3.01
C ASP A 17 21.21 0.09 -1.76
N ARG A 18 22.07 -0.94 -1.85
CA ARG A 18 22.41 -1.84 -0.72
C ARG A 18 21.20 -2.40 0.05
N ARG A 19 20.13 -2.79 -0.66
CA ARG A 19 18.85 -3.31 -0.08
C ARG A 19 18.00 -2.27 0.66
N VAL A 20 18.32 -0.98 0.58
CA VAL A 20 17.48 0.10 1.11
C VAL A 20 16.37 0.40 0.12
N LEU A 21 15.13 0.42 0.60
CA LEU A 21 13.95 0.78 -0.18
C LEU A 21 13.69 2.27 0.00
N HIS A 22 13.77 3.06 -1.07
CA HIS A 22 13.41 4.48 -1.03
C HIS A 22 12.70 4.90 -2.31
N GLY A 23 11.50 5.43 -2.20
CA GLY A 23 10.72 5.87 -3.36
C GLY A 23 9.26 6.19 -3.06
N MET A 24 8.50 6.46 -4.11
CA MET A 24 7.05 6.61 -4.05
C MET A 24 6.39 5.60 -4.98
N ILE A 25 5.26 5.07 -4.55
CA ILE A 25 4.37 4.28 -5.40
C ILE A 25 2.96 4.85 -5.31
N THR A 26 2.13 4.48 -6.27
CA THR A 26 0.69 4.70 -6.22
C THR A 26 0.01 3.36 -6.01
N LEU A 27 -0.69 3.22 -4.89
CA LEU A 27 -1.46 2.05 -4.51
C LEU A 27 -2.92 2.25 -4.90
N GLY A 28 -3.45 1.38 -5.75
CA GLY A 28 -4.83 1.31 -6.20
C GLY A 28 -5.54 0.13 -5.55
N VAL A 29 -6.71 0.36 -4.98
CA VAL A 29 -7.49 -0.66 -4.29
C VAL A 29 -8.95 -0.57 -4.75
N THR A 30 -9.61 -1.71 -4.97
CA THR A 30 -11.03 -1.74 -5.32
C THR A 30 -11.87 -1.22 -4.17
N ARG A 31 -13.04 -0.63 -4.46
CA ARG A 31 -13.90 -0.03 -3.44
C ARG A 31 -14.34 -1.05 -2.37
N GLU A 32 -14.66 -2.27 -2.79
CA GLU A 32 -15.07 -3.37 -1.90
C GLU A 32 -14.03 -3.64 -0.81
N TYR A 33 -12.75 -3.54 -1.16
CA TYR A 33 -11.64 -3.72 -0.22
C TYR A 33 -11.42 -2.51 0.70
N LEU A 34 -12.13 -1.41 0.48
CA LEU A 34 -12.13 -0.19 1.30
C LEU A 34 -13.46 0.05 2.00
N ASP A 35 -14.43 -0.86 1.91
CA ASP A 35 -15.74 -0.73 2.58
C ASP A 35 -15.61 -0.67 4.11
N TRP A 36 -14.49 -1.17 4.63
CA TRP A 36 -14.18 -1.04 6.06
C TRP A 36 -13.79 0.39 6.46
N LEU A 37 -13.36 1.28 5.54
CA LEU A 37 -12.83 2.65 5.72
C LEU A 37 -13.91 3.74 5.59
N PRO A 38 -14.22 4.57 6.64
CA PRO A 38 -15.07 5.72 6.48
C PRO A 38 -14.32 6.72 5.61
N ASN A 39 -15.05 7.32 4.67
CA ASN A 39 -14.51 8.31 3.73
C ASN A 39 -13.19 7.85 3.07
N PRO A 40 -13.20 6.74 2.31
CA PRO A 40 -11.98 6.22 1.70
C PRO A 40 -11.30 7.24 0.77
N GLU A 41 -12.04 8.23 0.29
CA GLU A 41 -11.54 9.32 -0.55
C GLU A 41 -10.59 10.29 0.21
N GLU A 42 -10.58 10.30 1.55
CA GLU A 42 -9.60 11.06 2.35
C GLU A 42 -8.18 10.46 2.27
N VAL A 43 -8.08 9.13 2.15
CA VAL A 43 -6.80 8.44 1.92
C VAL A 43 -6.54 8.30 0.44
N PHE A 44 -7.54 7.84 -0.31
CA PHE A 44 -7.46 7.48 -1.72
C PHE A 44 -8.15 8.54 -2.57
N SER A 45 -7.47 9.67 -2.75
CA SER A 45 -8.01 10.87 -3.37
C SER A 45 -8.25 10.78 -4.89
N ARG A 46 -7.82 9.70 -5.55
CA ARG A 46 -7.95 9.54 -7.00
C ARG A 46 -8.73 8.27 -7.35
N ARG A 47 -9.77 8.38 -8.17
CA ARG A 47 -10.51 7.24 -8.73
C ARG A 47 -10.16 7.05 -10.21
N GLN A 48 -9.66 5.87 -10.60
CA GLN A 48 -9.36 5.54 -11.99
C GLN A 48 -9.41 4.01 -12.21
N SER A 49 -9.94 3.58 -13.36
CA SER A 49 -9.94 2.17 -13.80
C SER A 49 -10.57 1.19 -12.80
N GLY A 50 -11.56 1.63 -12.01
CA GLY A 50 -12.21 0.80 -10.99
C GLY A 50 -11.50 0.80 -9.62
N TYR A 51 -10.33 1.45 -9.51
CA TYR A 51 -9.56 1.55 -8.28
C TYR A 51 -9.63 2.95 -7.66
N LEU A 52 -9.50 2.97 -6.34
CA LEU A 52 -9.21 4.14 -5.52
C LEU A 52 -7.72 4.14 -5.22
N TRP A 53 -7.05 5.25 -5.55
CA TRP A 53 -5.61 5.38 -5.60
C TRP A 53 -5.07 6.36 -4.55
N THR A 54 -3.95 6.02 -3.94
CA THR A 54 -3.19 6.89 -3.03
C THR A 54 -1.69 6.79 -3.28
N ASN A 55 -0.95 7.85 -2.95
CA ASN A 55 0.51 7.79 -2.96
C ASN A 55 1.00 7.21 -1.64
N VAL A 56 1.99 6.31 -1.72
CA VAL A 56 2.65 5.71 -0.57
C VAL A 56 4.14 5.97 -0.69
N ARG A 57 4.74 6.54 0.35
CA ARG A 57 6.18 6.66 0.49
C ARG A 57 6.73 5.34 1.03
N LEU A 58 7.69 4.80 0.31
CA LEU A 58 8.43 3.61 0.68
C LEU A 58 9.74 4.01 1.37
N SER A 59 10.07 3.30 2.45
CA SER A 59 11.29 3.48 3.24
C SER A 59 11.81 2.13 3.77
N GLY A 60 12.90 2.13 4.53
CA GLY A 60 13.39 0.92 5.19
C GLY A 60 14.21 0.03 4.27
N THR A 61 14.04 -1.28 4.38
CA THR A 61 14.78 -2.28 3.58
C THR A 61 13.84 -3.23 2.86
N ILE A 62 14.38 -4.07 1.99
CA ILE A 62 13.61 -5.14 1.36
C ILE A 62 13.09 -6.17 2.39
N ASP A 63 13.90 -6.47 3.41
CA ASP A 63 13.56 -7.45 4.46
C ASP A 63 12.54 -6.86 5.46
N GLU A 64 12.68 -5.56 5.74
CA GLU A 64 11.83 -4.76 6.63
C GLU A 64 11.37 -3.48 5.91
N PRO A 65 10.39 -3.59 4.99
CA PRO A 65 9.92 -2.44 4.23
C PRO A 65 9.07 -1.53 5.13
N GLY A 66 9.43 -0.25 5.15
CA GLY A 66 8.67 0.82 5.78
C GLY A 66 7.70 1.48 4.80
N GLN A 67 6.54 1.89 5.31
CA GLN A 67 5.55 2.65 4.54
C GLN A 67 4.88 3.71 5.41
N ASP A 68 4.51 4.84 4.79
CA ASP A 68 3.78 5.93 5.45
C ASP A 68 2.25 5.81 5.37
N LEU A 69 1.75 4.77 4.70
CA LEU A 69 0.32 4.53 4.58
C LEU A 69 -0.29 4.05 5.91
N SER A 70 0.44 3.25 6.69
CA SER A 70 -0.09 2.69 7.94
C SER A 70 -0.50 3.75 8.94
N PRO A 71 0.35 4.75 9.25
CA PRO A 71 -0.05 5.85 10.12
C PRO A 71 -1.26 6.63 9.59
N ARG A 72 -1.30 6.98 8.29
CA ARG A 72 -2.40 7.73 7.68
C ARG A 72 -3.74 7.00 7.75
N ILE A 73 -3.72 5.69 7.53
CA ILE A 73 -4.89 4.84 7.65
C ILE A 73 -5.31 4.66 9.12
N ILE A 74 -4.36 4.45 10.03
CA ILE A 74 -4.62 4.29 11.48
C ILE A 74 -5.17 5.58 12.10
N GLU A 75 -4.71 6.75 11.66
CA GLU A 75 -5.20 8.06 12.14
C GLU A 75 -6.68 8.28 11.82
N LEU A 76 -7.11 7.84 10.64
CA LEU A 76 -8.53 7.83 10.27
C LEU A 76 -9.31 6.74 11.00
N PHE A 77 -8.61 5.87 11.75
CA PHE A 77 -9.17 4.70 12.40
C PHE A 77 -8.90 4.53 13.88
N LYS A 78 -9.53 5.39 14.66
CA LYS A 78 -9.75 5.12 16.08
C LYS A 78 -10.98 4.24 16.38
N GLN A 79 -11.76 3.80 15.38
CA GLN A 79 -13.10 3.20 15.60
C GLN A 79 -13.51 1.94 14.77
N SER A 80 -12.67 1.30 13.94
CA SER A 80 -13.06 0.08 13.17
C SER A 80 -12.42 -1.22 13.69
N PRO A 81 -13.06 -2.39 13.46
CA PRO A 81 -12.48 -3.70 13.72
C PRO A 81 -11.12 -3.90 13.02
N GLY A 82 -10.04 -3.90 13.80
CA GLY A 82 -8.65 -3.97 13.33
C GLY A 82 -8.26 -5.20 12.49
N ALA A 83 -9.15 -6.17 12.30
CA ALA A 83 -8.89 -7.36 11.49
C ALA A 83 -8.70 -7.04 9.99
N TYR A 84 -9.53 -6.17 9.40
CA TYR A 84 -9.42 -5.83 7.96
C TYR A 84 -8.19 -4.98 7.66
N LEU A 85 -7.83 -4.08 8.58
CA LEU A 85 -6.59 -3.31 8.55
C LEU A 85 -5.36 -4.23 8.49
N GLY A 86 -5.28 -5.19 9.41
CA GLY A 86 -4.18 -6.16 9.43
C GLY A 86 -4.07 -6.98 8.14
N LEU A 87 -5.21 -7.30 7.51
CA LEU A 87 -5.24 -8.02 6.23
C LEU A 87 -4.72 -7.17 5.07
N LEU A 88 -5.15 -5.90 4.98
CA LEU A 88 -4.65 -4.97 3.96
C LEU A 88 -3.13 -4.78 4.08
N PHE A 89 -2.62 -4.52 5.29
CA PHE A 89 -1.19 -4.34 5.51
C PHE A 89 -0.40 -5.61 5.16
N ARG A 90 -0.87 -6.78 5.58
CA ARG A 90 -0.21 -8.05 5.27
C ARG A 90 -0.13 -8.32 3.78
N GLN A 91 -1.20 -8.05 3.03
CA GLN A 91 -1.19 -8.24 1.58
C GLN A 91 -0.25 -7.26 0.88
N PHE A 92 -0.26 -6.00 1.32
CA PHE A 92 0.62 -4.98 0.78
C PHE A 92 2.10 -5.29 1.08
N GLU A 93 2.45 -5.68 2.31
CA GLU A 93 3.81 -6.12 2.66
C GLU A 93 4.24 -7.37 1.88
N GLY A 94 3.34 -8.34 1.73
CA GLY A 94 3.58 -9.53 0.92
C GLY A 94 3.88 -9.19 -0.54
N TRP A 95 3.15 -8.22 -1.10
CA TRP A 95 3.44 -7.69 -2.44
C TRP A 95 4.80 -6.99 -2.48
N LEU A 96 5.13 -6.12 -1.51
CA LEU A 96 6.42 -5.41 -1.46
C LEU A 96 7.58 -6.40 -1.45
N LYS A 97 7.49 -7.44 -0.60
CA LYS A 97 8.49 -8.51 -0.54
C LYS A 97 8.57 -9.27 -1.86
N LYS A 98 7.48 -9.48 -2.59
CA LYS A 98 7.54 -10.15 -3.90
C LYS A 98 8.08 -9.26 -5.01
N ALA A 99 7.75 -7.96 -5.00
CA ALA A 99 8.17 -6.99 -5.99
C ALA A 99 9.67 -6.62 -5.84
N PHE A 100 10.15 -6.53 -4.59
CA PHE A 100 11.50 -6.06 -4.28
C PHE A 100 12.42 -7.13 -3.66
N GLY A 101 11.87 -8.23 -3.13
CA GLY A 101 12.61 -9.31 -2.47
C GLY A 101 13.50 -10.14 -3.38
N GLY A 102 13.10 -10.29 -4.65
CA GLY A 102 13.76 -11.19 -5.59
C GLY A 102 13.67 -12.65 -5.16
N ASP A 103 13.14 -13.50 -6.05
CA ASP A 103 13.45 -14.93 -5.97
C ASP A 103 14.98 -15.09 -6.01
N ARG A 104 15.54 -15.65 -4.94
CA ARG A 104 16.87 -16.24 -4.92
C ARG A 104 16.77 -17.65 -4.38
#